data_AF-A0A920NIX9-F1
#
_entry.id   AF-A0A920NIX9-F1
#
_cell.length_a   1.000
_cell.length_b   1.000
_cell.length_c   1.000
_cell.angle_alpha   90.00
_cell.angle_beta   90.00
_cell.angle_gamma   90.00
#
_symmetry.space_group_name_H-M   'P 1'
#
loop_
_entity.id
_entity.type
_entity.pdbx_description
1 polymer ?
#
loop_
_entity_poly.entity_id
_entity_poly.type
_entity_poly.pdbx_seq_one_letter_code
_entity_poly.pdbx_strand_id
1 'polypeptide(L)'
;MYLGMQDQWYTFNMFDAQAWYARDVILDRITLPSFSEMQAHTLEWHEKETAQDDAAYAIDFQGAYTQMLIDETDYPNFDIEGFK
;
A
#
# COMPACT_ATOMS: atom_id res chain seq x y z
N MET A 1 -9.11 -2.99 10.98
CA MET A 1 -7.91 -2.48 10.29
C MET A 1 -6.75 -3.37 10.67
N TYR A 2 -5.92 -3.78 9.71
CA TYR A 2 -4.79 -4.70 9.90
C TYR A 2 -3.52 -4.06 9.33
N LEU A 3 -2.37 -4.29 9.96
CA LEU A 3 -1.07 -3.74 9.55
C LEU A 3 -0.07 -4.89 9.35
N GLY A 4 0.78 -4.80 8.32
CA GLY A 4 1.89 -5.72 8.07
C GLY A 4 1.50 -7.18 7.79
N MET A 5 0.30 -7.43 7.24
CA MET A 5 -0.20 -8.78 6.96
C MET A 5 0.22 -9.31 5.58
N GLN A 6 0.79 -8.46 4.73
CA GLN A 6 1.38 -8.83 3.45
C GLN A 6 2.73 -9.53 3.65
N ASP A 7 3.13 -10.36 2.69
CA ASP A 7 4.51 -10.84 2.60
C ASP A 7 5.48 -9.67 2.37
N GLN A 8 6.75 -9.78 2.79
CA GLN A 8 7.57 -8.61 3.12
C GLN A 8 8.85 -8.51 2.29
N TRP A 9 8.86 -7.61 1.30
CA TRP A 9 10.06 -7.06 0.65
C TRP A 9 10.44 -5.69 1.24
N TYR A 10 9.46 -4.81 1.39
CA TYR A 10 9.49 -3.58 2.19
C TYR A 10 8.93 -3.88 3.58
N THR A 11 9.61 -3.39 4.62
CA THR A 11 9.23 -3.63 6.02
C THR A 11 8.90 -2.32 6.73
N PHE A 12 9.88 -1.67 7.37
CA PHE A 12 9.64 -0.54 8.27
C PHE A 12 8.88 0.60 7.62
N ASN A 13 9.34 1.07 6.45
CA ASN A 13 8.68 2.20 5.78
C ASN A 13 7.29 1.82 5.23
N MET A 14 7.06 0.56 4.88
CA MET A 14 5.72 0.09 4.50
C MET A 14 4.78 0.09 5.72
N PHE A 15 5.26 -0.34 6.88
CA PHE A 15 4.47 -0.31 8.11
C PHE A 15 4.14 1.12 8.53
N ASP A 16 5.07 2.06 8.37
CA ASP A 16 4.83 3.47 8.64
C ASP A 16 3.77 4.05 7.69
N ALA A 17 3.87 3.79 6.39
CA ALA A 17 2.86 4.22 5.42
C ALA A 17 1.46 3.64 5.76
N GLN A 18 1.38 2.36 6.13
CA GLN A 18 0.13 1.74 6.57
C GLN A 18 -0.41 2.37 7.86
N ALA A 19 0.46 2.68 8.83
CA ALA A 19 0.08 3.30 10.08
C ALA A 19 -0.40 4.76 9.91
N TRP A 20 0.20 5.51 8.99
CA TRP A 20 -0.23 6.87 8.65
C TRP A 20 -1.60 6.88 7.97
N TYR A 21 -1.82 5.99 7.01
CA TYR A 21 -3.13 5.86 6.37
C TYR A 21 -4.19 5.44 7.38
N ALA A 22 -3.87 4.47 8.23
CA ALA A 22 -4.72 4.02 9.34
C ALA A 22 -5.12 5.16 10.28
N ARG A 23 -4.14 5.98 10.68
CA ARG A 23 -4.35 7.16 11.51
C ARG A 23 -5.31 8.14 10.85
N ASP A 24 -5.13 8.44 9.56
CA ASP A 24 -5.93 9.45 8.87
C ASP A 24 -7.36 8.98 8.60
N VAL A 25 -7.59 7.68 8.46
CA VAL A 25 -8.95 7.10 8.50
C VAL A 25 -9.59 7.26 9.89
N ILE A 26 -8.85 6.96 10.97
CA ILE A 26 -9.38 7.06 12.34
C ILE A 26 -9.66 8.52 12.75
N LEU A 27 -8.88 9.47 12.22
CA LEU A 27 -9.05 10.91 12.46
C LEU A 27 -10.04 11.57 11.49
N ASP A 28 -10.78 10.80 10.69
CA ASP A 28 -11.74 11.28 9.69
C ASP A 28 -11.12 12.27 8.66
N ARG A 29 -9.82 12.15 8.40
CA ARG A 29 -9.11 12.89 7.34
C ARG A 29 -9.23 12.19 6.00
N ILE A 30 -9.34 10.86 6.03
CA ILE A 30 -9.62 10.01 4.87
C ILE A 30 -10.96 9.32 5.10
N THR A 31 -11.91 9.58 4.20
CA THR A 31 -13.20 8.89 4.21
C THR A 31 -13.08 7.61 3.41
N LEU A 32 -13.44 6.48 4.02
CA LEU A 32 -13.47 5.20 3.32
C LEU A 32 -14.61 5.16 2.28
N PRO A 33 -14.38 4.57 1.09
CA PRO A 33 -15.41 4.42 0.09
C PRO A 33 -16.42 3.33 0.51
N SER A 34 -17.42 3.09 -0.34
CA SER A 34 -18.39 2.02 -0.09
C SER A 34 -17.72 0.64 -0.08
N PHE A 35 -18.39 -0.32 0.55
CA PHE A 35 -17.90 -1.70 0.61
C PHE A 35 -17.65 -2.32 -0.77
N SER A 36 -18.53 -2.05 -1.75
CA SER A 36 -18.38 -2.54 -3.13
C SER A 36 -17.15 -1.96 -3.82
N GLU A 37 -16.85 -0.68 -3.59
CA GLU A 37 -15.66 -0.04 -4.15
C GLU A 37 -14.38 -0.60 -3.53
N MET A 38 -14.37 -0.84 -2.21
CA MET A 38 -13.24 -1.48 -1.53
C MET A 38 -12.99 -2.92 -2.03
N GLN A 39 -14.04 -3.69 -2.29
CA GLN A 39 -13.92 -5.02 -2.87
C GLN A 39 -13.37 -4.98 -4.30
N ALA A 40 -13.87 -4.09 -5.14
CA ALA A 40 -13.40 -3.93 -6.51
C ALA A 40 -11.91 -3.53 -6.53
N HIS A 41 -11.51 -2.59 -5.69
CA HIS A 41 -10.11 -2.18 -5.54
C HIS A 41 -9.23 -3.35 -5.08
N THR A 42 -9.68 -4.13 -4.08
CA THR A 42 -8.94 -5.31 -3.60
C THR A 42 -8.74 -6.35 -4.71
N LEU A 43 -9.76 -6.59 -5.52
CA LEU A 43 -9.69 -7.53 -6.65
C LEU A 43 -8.70 -7.04 -7.72
N GLU A 44 -8.75 -5.75 -8.09
CA GLU A 44 -7.82 -5.17 -9.05
C GLU A 44 -6.36 -5.33 -8.60
N TRP A 45 -6.08 -5.08 -7.33
CA TRP A 45 -4.72 -5.24 -6.78
C TRP A 45 -4.28 -6.71 -6.71
N HIS A 46 -5.20 -7.63 -6.42
CA HIS A 46 -4.90 -9.06 -6.45
C HIS A 46 -4.59 -9.57 -7.87
N GLU A 47 -5.33 -9.09 -8.88
CA GLU A 47 -5.05 -9.42 -10.28
C GLU A 47 -3.69 -8.88 -10.73
N LYS A 48 -3.30 -7.69 -10.27
CA LYS A 48 -1.96 -7.13 -10.50
C LYS A 48 -0.87 -7.96 -9.81
N GLU A 49 -1.04 -8.28 -8.54
CA GLU A 49 -0.07 -9.08 -7.75
C GLU A 49 0.23 -10.43 -8.43
N THR A 50 -0.80 -11.09 -8.96
CA THR A 50 -0.70 -12.44 -9.54
C THR A 50 -0.38 -12.47 -11.04
N ALA A 51 -0.14 -11.31 -11.66
CA ALA A 51 0.09 -11.22 -13.11
C ALA A 51 1.43 -11.82 -13.55
N GLN A 52 2.45 -11.80 -12.69
CA GLN A 52 3.78 -12.34 -13.00
C GLN A 52 4.39 -13.02 -11.77
N ASP A 53 5.02 -14.17 -11.98
CA ASP A 53 5.74 -14.93 -10.96
C ASP A 53 7.25 -14.60 -11.03
N ASP A 54 7.59 -13.33 -10.76
CA ASP A 54 8.96 -12.82 -10.77
C ASP A 54 9.24 -11.95 -9.54
N ALA A 55 10.44 -12.09 -8.96
CA ALA A 55 10.80 -11.38 -7.74
C ALA A 55 10.96 -9.86 -7.96
N ALA A 56 11.49 -9.42 -9.10
CA ALA A 56 11.61 -7.99 -9.39
C ALA A 56 10.23 -7.37 -9.59
N TYR A 57 9.32 -8.10 -10.24
CA TYR A 57 7.91 -7.70 -10.33
C TYR A 57 7.24 -7.57 -8.95
N ALA A 58 7.45 -8.53 -8.05
CA ALA A 58 6.88 -8.48 -6.70
C ALA A 58 7.41 -7.30 -5.87
N ILE A 59 8.71 -6.98 -6.01
CA ILE A 59 9.33 -5.81 -5.37
C ILE A 59 8.73 -4.52 -5.92
N ASP A 60 8.62 -4.38 -7.24
CA ASP A 60 8.02 -3.19 -7.88
C ASP A 60 6.55 -3.02 -7.48
N PHE A 61 5.79 -4.12 -7.41
CA PHE A 61 4.40 -4.13 -6.95
C PHE A 61 4.27 -3.62 -5.50
N GLN A 62 5.11 -4.11 -4.59
CA GLN A 62 5.07 -3.66 -3.19
C GLN A 62 5.58 -2.23 -3.00
N GLY A 63 6.51 -1.79 -3.85
CA GLY A 63 6.93 -0.39 -3.94
C GLY A 63 5.76 0.51 -4.33
N ALA A 64 5.04 0.15 -5.39
CA ALA A 64 3.86 0.89 -5.85
C ALA A 64 2.73 0.94 -4.79
N TYR A 65 2.50 -0.18 -4.09
CA TYR A 65 1.58 -0.22 -2.95
C TYR A 65 1.98 0.77 -1.85
N THR A 66 3.26 0.79 -1.50
CA THR A 66 3.78 1.71 -0.46
C THR A 66 3.61 3.15 -0.91
N GLN A 67 3.99 3.49 -2.15
CA GLN A 67 3.87 4.85 -2.69
C GLN A 67 2.43 5.35 -2.66
N MET A 68 1.47 4.52 -3.07
CA MET A 68 0.03 4.85 -3.00
C MET A 68 -0.40 5.27 -1.59
N LEU A 69 0.05 4.58 -0.54
CA LEU A 69 -0.30 4.94 0.83
C LEU A 69 0.35 6.25 1.28
N ILE A 70 1.58 6.51 0.84
CA ILE A 70 2.29 7.75 1.16
C ILE A 70 1.59 8.94 0.52
N ASP A 71 1.22 8.82 -0.76
CA ASP A 71 0.61 9.89 -1.54
C ASP A 71 -0.76 10.35 -0.99
N GLU A 72 -1.46 9.48 -0.27
CA GLU A 72 -2.76 9.75 0.36
C GLU A 72 -2.64 10.41 1.75
N THR A 73 -1.42 10.62 2.26
CA THR A 73 -1.20 11.09 3.64
C THR A 73 -0.17 12.21 3.70
N ASP A 74 0.04 12.75 4.91
CA ASP A 74 1.14 13.68 5.20
C ASP A 74 2.47 12.99 5.54
N TYR A 75 2.60 11.68 5.29
CA TYR A 75 3.86 10.98 5.50
C TYR A 75 4.92 11.51 4.53
N PRO A 76 6.16 11.81 4.98
CA PRO A 76 7.18 12.37 4.10
C PRO A 76 7.43 11.47 2.89
N ASN A 77 7.26 12.03 1.68
CA ASN A 77 7.56 11.31 0.45
C ASN A 77 9.07 11.10 0.33
N PHE A 78 9.47 9.87 0.00
CA PHE A 78 10.85 9.47 -0.25
C PHE A 78 10.88 8.59 -1.49
N ASP A 79 12.04 8.54 -2.14
CA ASP A 79 12.23 7.75 -3.35
C ASP A 79 12.16 6.24 -3.03
N ILE A 80 10.99 5.63 -3.30
CA ILE A 80 10.78 4.19 -3.16
C ILE A 80 11.48 3.41 -4.28
N GLU A 81 11.66 4.00 -5.47
CA GLU A 81 12.33 3.35 -6.60
C GLU A 81 13.85 3.23 -6.43
N GLY A 82 14.44 4.04 -5.54
CA GLY A 82 15.88 4.11 -5.29
C GLY A 82 16.53 2.88 -4.63
N PHE A 83 15.79 1.82 -4.33
CA PHE A 83 16.28 0.58 -3.70
C PHE A 83 16.54 -0.58 -4.69
N LYS A 84 16.79 -0.28 -5.97
CA LYS A 84 17.20 -1.28 -6.99
C LYS A 84 18.70 -1.57 -7.00
#